data_AF-A0A8R1HS12-F1
#
_entry.id   AF-A0A8R1HS12-F1
#
_cell.length_a   1.000
_cell.length_b   1.000
_cell.length_c   1.000
_cell.angle_alpha   90.00
_cell.angle_beta   90.00
_cell.angle_gamma   90.00
#
_symmetry.space_group_name_H-M   'P 1'
#
loop_
_entity.id
_entity.type
_entity.pdbx_description
1 polymer ?
#
loop_
_entity_poly.entity_id
_entity_poly.type
_entity_poly.pdbx_seq_one_letter_code
_entity_poly.pdbx_strand_id
1 'polypeptide(L)'
;MFYGEWKIMFMECYGKNAELSTMTKFIQLKASIDGEARDLLAGLTLSKENYQLAWKILDRNYLEKVRPKEELNVKFLSTEIHQTNFTIMKADISKLTAIVYDMKNRGIDVDSSTWRS
;
A
#
# COMPACT_ATOMS: atom_id res chain seq x y z
N MET A 1 -7.65 13.64 -3.10
CA MET A 1 -8.74 12.64 -3.14
C MET A 1 -8.17 11.32 -2.67
N PHE A 2 -8.82 10.62 -1.73
CA PHE A 2 -8.31 9.34 -1.25
C PHE A 2 -8.57 8.24 -2.29
N TYR A 3 -7.72 7.21 -2.34
CA TYR A 3 -7.82 6.13 -3.32
C TYR A 3 -9.20 5.46 -3.33
N GLY A 4 -9.80 5.22 -2.16
CA GLY A 4 -11.13 4.63 -2.05
C GLY A 4 -12.23 5.51 -2.68
N GLU A 5 -12.21 6.81 -2.43
CA GLU A 5 -13.17 7.76 -3.00
C GLU A 5 -13.01 7.89 -4.51
N TRP A 6 -11.77 8.00 -4.98
CA TRP A 6 -11.44 8.01 -6.40
C TRP A 6 -11.92 6.73 -7.10
N LYS A 7 -11.68 5.56 -6.49
CA LYS A 7 -12.10 4.27 -7.04
C LYS A 7 -13.63 4.19 -7.15
N ILE A 8 -14.37 4.69 -6.15
CA ILE A 8 -15.83 4.77 -6.22
C ILE A 8 -16.26 5.64 -7.41
N MET A 9 -15.71 6.85 -7.54
CA MET A 9 -16.04 7.75 -8.66
C MET A 9 -15.71 7.13 -10.02
N PHE A 10 -14.54 6.49 -10.16
CA PHE A 10 -14.17 5.77 -11.38
C PHE A 10 -15.17 4.66 -11.72
N MET A 11 -15.60 3.89 -10.71
CA MET A 11 -16.54 2.79 -10.91
C MET A 11 -17.92 3.29 -11.32
N GLU A 12 -18.40 4.41 -10.78
CA GLU A 12 -19.66 5.03 -11.20
C GLU A 12 -19.60 5.58 -12.63
N CYS A 13 -18.52 6.27 -13.01
CA CYS A 13 -18.40 6.88 -14.34
C CYS A 13 -18.08 5.88 -15.46
N TYR A 14 -17.20 4.90 -15.19
CA TYR A 14 -16.67 4.00 -16.21
C TYR A 14 -16.85 2.52 -15.86
N GLY A 15 -16.53 2.13 -14.63
CA GLY A 15 -16.43 0.71 -14.24
C GLY A 15 -17.74 -0.07 -14.42
N LYS A 16 -18.87 0.53 -13.99
CA LYS A 16 -20.22 -0.05 -14.04
C LYS A 16 -20.93 0.17 -15.38
N ASN A 17 -20.40 1.03 -16.25
CA ASN A 17 -21.00 1.27 -17.56
C ASN A 17 -20.89 0.01 -18.44
N ALA A 18 -22.03 -0.58 -18.79
CA ALA A 18 -22.09 -1.82 -19.58
C ALA A 18 -21.78 -1.61 -21.07
N GLU A 19 -21.90 -0.38 -21.57
CA GLU A 19 -21.62 -0.02 -22.97
C GLU A 19 -20.12 0.08 -23.25
N LEU A 20 -19.30 0.29 -22.21
CA LEU A 20 -17.86 0.39 -22.35
C LEU A 20 -17.20 -1.00 -22.34
N SER A 21 -16.39 -1.24 -23.37
CA SER A 21 -15.54 -2.43 -23.40
C SER A 21 -14.53 -2.42 -22.24
N THR A 22 -14.07 -3.60 -21.82
CA THR A 22 -13.02 -3.71 -20.80
C THR A 22 -11.74 -2.96 -21.22
N MET A 23 -11.44 -2.94 -22.51
CA MET A 23 -10.30 -2.20 -23.04
C MET A 23 -10.45 -0.69 -22.85
N THR A 24 -11.63 -0.16 -23.18
CA THR A 24 -11.95 1.26 -23.00
C THR A 24 -11.84 1.64 -21.52
N LYS A 25 -12.35 0.80 -20.62
CA LYS A 25 -12.21 1.00 -19.17
C LYS A 25 -10.74 1.02 -18.74
N PHE A 26 -9.89 0.17 -19.32
CA PHE A 26 -8.47 0.16 -18.98
C PHE A 26 -7.74 1.41 -19.48
N ILE A 27 -8.06 1.90 -20.68
CA ILE A 27 -7.52 3.15 -21.20
C ILE A 27 -7.90 4.31 -20.26
N GLN A 28 -9.16 4.40 -19.86
CA GLN A 28 -9.62 5.42 -18.91
C GLN A 28 -8.97 5.29 -17.54
N LEU A 29 -8.74 4.06 -17.06
CA LEU A 29 -8.02 3.81 -15.82
C LEU A 29 -6.59 4.37 -15.89
N LYS A 30 -5.83 4.07 -16.94
CA LYS A 30 -4.46 4.58 -17.11
C LYS A 30 -4.42 6.11 -17.31
N ALA A 31 -5.46 6.70 -17.90
CA ALA A 31 -5.55 8.15 -18.11
C ALA A 31 -5.93 8.93 -16.82
N SER A 32 -6.64 8.29 -15.89
CA SER A 32 -7.16 8.92 -14.67
C SER A 32 -6.21 8.85 -13.46
N ILE A 33 -5.00 8.31 -13.65
CA ILE A 33 -3.96 8.19 -12.62
C ILE A 33 -2.69 8.95 -13.02
N ASP A 34 -1.95 9.42 -12.02
CA ASP A 34 -0.67 10.09 -12.18
C ASP A 34 0.38 9.58 -11.16
N GLY A 35 1.57 10.19 -11.21
CA GLY A 35 2.66 9.90 -10.27
C GLY A 35 2.96 8.41 -10.08
N GLU A 36 3.12 8.00 -8.82
CA GLU A 36 3.43 6.62 -8.43
C GLU A 36 2.40 5.61 -8.97
N ALA A 37 1.11 5.94 -8.97
CA ALA A 37 0.07 5.05 -9.48
C ALA A 37 0.22 4.80 -10.99
N ARG A 38 0.63 5.83 -11.75
CA ARG A 38 0.94 5.68 -13.19
C ARG A 38 2.18 4.81 -13.39
N ASP A 39 3.23 5.04 -12.61
CA ASP A 39 4.48 4.30 -12.72
C ASP A 39 4.27 2.80 -12.42
N LEU A 40 3.44 2.48 -11.41
CA LEU A 40 3.05 1.11 -11.09
C LEU A 40 2.40 0.36 -12.27
N LEU A 41 1.70 1.08 -13.16
CA LEU A 41 0.99 0.48 -14.30
C LEU A 41 1.71 0.69 -15.63
N ALA A 42 2.87 1.35 -15.67
CA ALA A 42 3.55 1.75 -16.91
C ALA A 42 3.88 0.54 -17.80
N GLY A 43 4.36 -0.56 -17.20
CA GLY A 43 4.72 -1.78 -17.92
C GLY A 43 3.56 -2.67 -18.38
N LEU A 44 2.32 -2.37 -17.98
CA LEU A 44 1.16 -3.17 -18.40
C LEU A 44 0.70 -2.78 -19.81
N THR A 45 0.75 -3.76 -20.72
CA THR A 45 0.15 -3.67 -22.05
C THR A 45 -1.38 -3.66 -21.97
N LEU A 46 -2.03 -3.02 -22.93
CA LEU A 46 -3.49 -2.93 -22.99
C LEU A 46 -4.10 -4.30 -23.35
N SER A 47 -4.59 -5.02 -22.33
CA SER A 47 -5.32 -6.28 -22.47
C SER A 47 -6.39 -6.42 -21.39
N LYS A 48 -7.33 -7.35 -21.59
CA LYS A 48 -8.41 -7.62 -20.63
C LYS A 48 -7.87 -8.19 -19.32
N GLU A 49 -6.88 -9.05 -19.40
CA GLU A 49 -6.21 -9.70 -18.27
C GLU A 49 -5.44 -8.65 -17.46
N ASN A 50 -4.76 -7.73 -18.15
CA ASN A 50 -3.99 -6.68 -17.51
C ASN A 50 -4.89 -5.61 -16.85
N TYR A 51 -6.13 -5.43 -17.30
CA TYR A 51 -7.09 -4.56 -16.60
C TYR A 51 -7.42 -5.10 -15.19
N GLN A 52 -7.64 -6.41 -15.07
CA GLN A 52 -7.88 -7.03 -13.76
C GLN A 52 -6.61 -7.00 -12.89
N LEU A 53 -5.44 -7.24 -13.48
CA LEU A 53 -4.17 -7.14 -12.79
C LEU A 53 -3.89 -5.72 -12.29
N ALA A 54 -4.18 -4.70 -13.10
CA ALA A 54 -4.02 -3.29 -12.72
C ALA A 54 -4.80 -2.97 -11.43
N TRP A 55 -6.06 -3.41 -11.33
CA TRP A 55 -6.84 -3.24 -10.10
C TRP A 55 -6.23 -3.94 -8.89
N LYS A 56 -5.73 -5.16 -9.05
CA LYS A 56 -5.04 -5.89 -7.97
C LYS A 56 -3.79 -5.15 -7.49
N ILE A 57 -3.01 -4.59 -8.42
CA ILE A 57 -1.82 -3.80 -8.10
C ILE A 57 -2.21 -2.53 -7.33
N LEU A 58 -3.19 -1.78 -7.81
CA LEU A 58 -3.65 -0.57 -7.14
C LEU A 58 -4.25 -0.87 -5.76
N ASP A 59 -5.10 -1.89 -5.64
CA ASP A 59 -5.71 -2.29 -4.36
C ASP A 59 -4.65 -2.74 -3.35
N ARG A 60 -3.67 -3.55 -3.77
CA ARG A 60 -2.57 -3.95 -2.90
C ARG A 60 -1.73 -2.75 -2.41
N ASN A 61 -1.52 -1.77 -3.26
CA ASN A 61 -0.69 -0.61 -2.92
C ASN A 61 -1.42 0.48 -2.15
N TYR A 62 -2.75 0.59 -2.28
CA TYR A 62 -3.51 1.73 -1.74
C TYR A 62 -4.73 1.35 -0.90
N LEU A 63 -5.22 0.11 -0.94
CA LEU A 63 -6.21 -0.42 0.01
C LEU A 63 -5.53 -1.29 1.07
N GLU A 64 -4.65 -2.22 0.69
CA GLU A 64 -4.01 -3.14 1.65
C GLU A 64 -2.87 -2.47 2.45
N LYS A 65 -2.26 -1.40 1.93
CA LYS A 65 -1.33 -0.54 2.72
C LYS A 65 -2.06 0.32 3.74
N VAL A 66 -3.38 0.50 3.62
CA VAL A 66 -4.24 1.11 4.66
C VAL A 66 -4.62 0.02 5.67
N ARG A 67 -3.63 -0.68 6.23
CA ARG A 67 -3.85 -1.39 7.50
C ARG A 67 -3.79 -0.35 8.62
N PRO A 68 -4.80 -0.29 9.51
CA PRO A 68 -4.88 0.75 10.54
C PRO A 68 -3.56 0.88 11.29
N LYS A 69 -3.14 2.12 11.60
CA LYS A 69 -1.96 2.36 12.44
C LYS A 69 -2.07 1.61 13.78
N GLU A 70 -3.30 1.36 14.21
CA GLU A 70 -3.66 0.53 15.36
C GLU A 70 -3.13 -0.90 15.26
N GLU A 71 -3.11 -1.56 14.09
CA GLU A 71 -2.57 -2.93 13.97
C GLU A 71 -1.05 -2.97 14.12
N LEU A 72 -0.34 -1.95 13.63
CA LEU A 72 1.10 -1.80 13.87
C LEU A 72 1.38 -1.59 15.35
N ASN A 73 0.55 -0.78 16.01
CA ASN A 73 0.67 -0.53 17.44
C ASN A 73 0.38 -1.81 18.25
N VAL A 74 -0.65 -2.57 17.88
CA VAL A 74 -0.94 -3.88 18.49
C VAL A 74 0.23 -4.86 18.30
N LYS A 75 0.78 -4.95 17.08
CA LYS A 75 1.94 -5.81 16.78
C LYS A 75 3.20 -5.39 17.54
N PHE A 76 3.43 -4.09 17.68
CA PHE A 76 4.53 -3.55 18.49
C PHE A 76 4.34 -3.91 19.96
N LEU A 77 3.17 -3.63 20.53
CA LEU A 77 2.85 -3.91 21.93
C LEU A 77 2.86 -5.41 22.27
N SER A 78 2.54 -6.28 21.30
CA SER A 78 2.56 -7.73 21.47
C SER A 78 3.95 -8.36 21.21
N THR A 79 4.95 -7.59 20.78
CA THR A 79 6.29 -8.12 20.53
C THR A 79 7.03 -8.25 21.86
N GLU A 80 7.21 -9.47 22.34
CA GLU A 80 8.02 -9.73 23.53
C GLU A 80 9.50 -9.47 23.24
N ILE A 81 10.11 -8.56 24.01
CA ILE A 81 11.53 -8.20 23.96
C ILE A 81 12.20 -8.78 25.21
N HIS A 82 13.13 -9.70 25.01
CA HIS A 82 13.85 -10.37 26.07
C HIS A 82 15.29 -9.85 26.12
N GLN A 83 15.56 -8.95 27.06
CA GLN A 83 16.89 -8.37 27.27
C GLN A 83 17.76 -9.25 28.18
N THR A 84 17.84 -10.55 27.89
CA THR A 84 18.49 -11.53 28.77
C THR A 84 19.93 -11.86 28.37
N ASN A 85 20.22 -12.01 27.07
CA ASN A 85 21.59 -12.15 26.56
C ASN A 85 21.73 -11.60 25.14
N PHE A 86 22.98 -11.42 24.69
CA PHE A 86 23.30 -10.84 23.39
C PHE A 86 22.70 -11.61 22.20
N THR A 87 22.64 -12.95 22.27
CA THR A 87 22.07 -13.78 21.19
C THR A 87 20.57 -13.55 21.04
N ILE A 88 19.85 -13.48 22.16
CA ILE A 88 18.40 -13.22 22.20
C ILE A 88 18.11 -11.78 21.79
N MET A 89 18.90 -10.83 22.29
CA MET A 89 18.82 -9.42 21.90
C MET A 89 18.99 -9.21 20.39
N LYS A 90 19.89 -9.96 19.73
CA LYS A 90 20.06 -9.89 18.26
C LYS A 90 18.81 -10.35 17.51
N ALA A 91 18.12 -11.38 18.02
CA ALA A 91 16.86 -11.84 17.44
C ALA A 91 15.75 -10.80 17.64
N ASP A 92 15.68 -10.17 18.81
CA ASP A 92 14.69 -9.14 19.12
C ASP A 92 14.91 -7.84 18.32
N ILE A 93 16.17 -7.43 18.13
CA ILE A 93 16.51 -6.33 17.20
C ILE A 93 16.01 -6.64 15.78
N SER A 94 16.11 -7.89 15.33
CA SER A 94 15.63 -8.27 14.00
C SER A 94 14.11 -8.14 13.89
N LYS A 95 13.36 -8.51 14.93
CA LYS A 95 11.90 -8.32 14.99
C LYS A 95 11.53 -6.84 14.97
N LEU A 96 12.19 -6.02 15.79
CA LEU A 96 11.98 -4.58 15.87
C LEU A 96 12.31 -3.88 14.56
N THR A 97 13.42 -4.27 13.93
CA THR A 97 13.84 -3.78 12.61
C THR A 97 12.78 -4.06 11.55
N ALA A 98 12.21 -5.28 11.55
CA ALA A 98 11.12 -5.62 10.64
C ALA A 98 9.85 -4.77 10.86
N ILE A 99 9.52 -4.45 12.12
CA ILE A 99 8.40 -3.56 12.46
C ILE A 99 8.67 -2.13 11.98
N VAL A 100 9.88 -1.60 12.20
CA VAL A 100 10.28 -0.27 11.74
C VAL A 100 10.24 -0.17 10.21
N TYR A 101 10.72 -1.19 9.50
CA TYR A 101 10.59 -1.23 8.03
C TYR A 101 9.13 -1.22 7.58
N ASP A 102 8.25 -1.99 8.24
CA ASP A 102 6.81 -2.02 7.95
C ASP A 102 6.17 -0.64 8.20
N MET A 103 6.57 0.07 9.25
CA MET A 103 6.12 1.44 9.53
C MET A 103 6.56 2.44 8.46
N LYS A 104 7.85 2.43 8.07
CA LYS A 104 8.39 3.30 7.00
C LYS A 104 7.70 3.06 5.66
N ASN A 105 7.48 1.79 5.31
CA ASN A 105 6.79 1.39 4.08
C ASN A 105 5.31 1.84 4.03
N ARG A 106 4.74 2.22 5.18
CA ARG A 106 3.38 2.77 5.31
C ARG A 106 3.37 4.30 5.45
N GLY A 107 4.48 4.97 5.19
CA GLY A 107 4.59 6.43 5.24
C GLY A 107 4.58 6.98 6.66
N ILE A 108 4.83 6.16 7.68
CA ILE A 108 5.06 6.63 9.05
C ILE A 108 6.51 7.07 9.12
N ASP A 109 6.72 8.34 9.48
CA ASP A 109 8.06 8.86 9.74
C ASP A 109 8.53 8.36 11.12
N VAL A 110 9.46 7.41 11.11
CA VAL A 110 10.06 6.80 12.31
C VAL A 110 11.45 7.38 12.59
N ASP A 111 12.03 8.10 11.63
CA ASP A 111 13.39 8.63 11.74
C ASP A 111 13.41 10.05 12.33
N SER A 112 12.29 10.80 12.26
CA SER A 112 12.14 12.13 12.88
C SER A 112 11.90 12.10 14.38
N SER A 113 12.77 11.39 15.10
CA SER A 113 12.87 11.59 16.54
C SER A 113 13.58 12.92 16.80
N THR A 114 12.83 13.94 17.21
CA THR A 114 13.39 15.14 17.84
C THR A 114 13.92 14.76 19.22
N TRP A 115 15.11 14.19 19.26
CA TRP A 115 15.90 14.09 20.49
C TRP A 115 16.27 15.52 20.92
N ARG A 116 15.50 16.09 21.87
CA ARG A 116 16.02 17.15 22.74
C ARG A 116 16.64 16.44 23.94
N SER A 117 17.97 16.32 23.92
CA SER A 117 18.80 16.07 25.09
C SER A 117 18.66 17.20 26.10
#